data_AF-A0A956EQU2-F1
#
_entry.id   AF-A0A956EQU2-F1
#
_cell.length_a   1.000
_cell.length_b   1.000
_cell.length_c   1.000
_cell.angle_alpha   90.00
_cell.angle_beta   90.00
_cell.angle_gamma   90.00
#
_symmetry.space_group_name_H-M   'P 1'
#
loop_
_entity.id
_entity.type
_entity.pdbx_description
1 polymer ?
#
loop_
_entity_poly.entity_id
_entity_poly.type
_entity_poly.pdbx_seq_one_letter_code
_entity_poly.pdbx_strand_id
1 'polypeptide(L)'
;ASGGAGGAAGSGATGGSGGTGGVEACIDLATDECGVCACTSCFSQLDACYQDSGCTDIIDCVSTTGCSGFQCYQANTCRPVIDANGGLFGPSLNRVVQLTNCTNQSGCPCP
;
A
#
# COMPACT_ATOMS: atom_id res chain seq x y z
N ALA A 1 39.21 -33.95 11.05
CA ALA A 1 38.79 -33.36 9.77
C ALA A 1 37.61 -34.16 9.25
N SER A 2 36.43 -33.56 9.21
CA SER A 2 35.23 -34.03 8.48
C SER A 2 34.09 -33.09 8.84
N GLY A 3 33.95 -31.99 8.09
CA GLY A 3 32.75 -31.17 8.07
C GLY A 3 31.82 -31.67 6.96
N GLY A 4 30.54 -31.83 7.27
CA GLY A 4 29.53 -32.19 6.27
C GLY A 4 28.12 -32.33 6.85
N ALA A 5 27.19 -31.68 6.14
CA ALA A 5 25.73 -31.87 6.06
C ALA A 5 24.79 -31.14 7.06
N GLY A 6 23.84 -30.38 6.49
CA GLY A 6 22.58 -30.02 7.15
C GLY A 6 22.00 -28.67 6.70
N GLY A 7 21.36 -28.60 5.52
CA GLY A 7 20.43 -27.51 5.22
C GLY A 7 19.11 -27.73 5.95
N ALA A 8 18.49 -26.64 6.42
CA ALA A 8 17.05 -26.57 6.67
C ALA A 8 16.62 -25.10 6.59
N ALA A 9 15.64 -24.84 5.73
CA ALA A 9 14.91 -23.59 5.60
C ALA A 9 14.41 -23.09 6.95
N GLY A 10 14.35 -21.76 7.12
CA GLY A 10 13.95 -21.09 8.35
C GLY A 10 12.65 -21.67 8.92
N SER A 11 12.78 -22.33 10.07
CA SER A 11 11.66 -22.83 10.85
C SER A 11 10.91 -21.68 11.51
N GLY A 12 9.66 -21.50 11.09
CA GLY A 12 8.50 -21.28 11.96
C GLY A 12 8.55 -20.11 12.93
N ALA A 13 7.97 -18.98 12.51
CA ALA A 13 7.26 -18.12 13.45
C ALA A 13 5.93 -18.80 13.82
N THR A 14 5.97 -19.79 14.71
CA THR A 14 4.78 -20.25 15.44
C THR A 14 4.61 -19.30 16.62
N GLY A 15 3.88 -18.20 16.42
CA GLY A 15 3.70 -17.18 17.47
C GLY A 15 2.50 -16.28 17.23
N GLY A 16 1.38 -16.60 17.88
CA GLY A 16 0.34 -15.62 18.24
C GLY A 16 -0.91 -15.60 17.36
N SER A 17 -1.95 -16.31 17.79
CA SER A 17 -3.33 -15.92 17.51
C SER A 17 -3.53 -14.49 18.04
N GLY A 18 -3.63 -13.48 17.17
CA GLY A 18 -3.95 -12.11 17.60
C GLY A 18 -3.29 -10.93 16.88
N GLY A 19 -2.61 -11.12 15.74
CA GLY A 19 -2.14 -10.02 14.90
C GLY A 19 -2.93 -9.94 13.59
N THR A 20 -4.03 -9.21 13.56
CA THR A 20 -4.92 -9.05 12.38
C THR A 20 -4.34 -8.16 11.26
N GLY A 21 -3.06 -7.82 11.29
CA GLY A 21 -2.45 -6.90 10.32
C GLY A 21 -1.06 -7.38 9.92
N GLY A 22 -0.94 -7.89 8.70
CA GLY A 22 0.30 -8.38 8.12
C GLY A 22 0.14 -8.56 6.62
N VAL A 23 1.25 -8.85 5.93
CA VAL A 23 1.26 -9.08 4.48
C VAL A 23 0.24 -10.14 4.07
N GLU A 24 0.12 -11.24 4.81
CA GLU A 24 -0.83 -12.31 4.52
C GLU A 24 -2.29 -11.84 4.62
N ALA A 25 -2.65 -11.12 5.68
CA ALA A 25 -4.00 -10.55 5.83
C ALA A 25 -4.31 -9.51 4.73
N CYS A 26 -3.30 -8.74 4.30
CA CYS A 26 -3.42 -7.83 3.17
C CYS A 26 -3.70 -8.58 1.87
N ILE A 27 -2.97 -9.67 1.61
CA ILE A 27 -3.16 -10.53 0.43
C ILE A 27 -4.55 -11.17 0.43
N ASP A 28 -5.03 -11.65 1.58
CA ASP A 28 -6.39 -12.21 1.71
C ASP A 28 -7.50 -11.19 1.43
N LEU A 29 -7.24 -9.89 1.70
CA LEU A 29 -8.17 -8.79 1.43
C LEU A 29 -8.06 -8.26 -0.01
N ALA A 30 -6.96 -8.54 -0.71
CA ALA A 30 -6.73 -8.04 -2.05
C ALA A 30 -7.69 -8.72 -3.05
N THR A 31 -8.42 -7.91 -3.80
CA THR A 31 -9.40 -8.39 -4.80
C THR A 31 -8.80 -8.62 -6.18
N ASP A 32 -7.56 -8.19 -6.40
CA ASP A 32 -6.90 -8.16 -7.70
C ASP A 32 -5.39 -8.37 -7.56
N GLU A 33 -4.76 -8.69 -8.69
CA GLU A 33 -3.32 -8.97 -8.76
C GLU A 33 -2.47 -7.77 -8.33
N CYS A 34 -2.97 -6.54 -8.51
CA CYS A 34 -2.24 -5.37 -8.04
C CYS A 34 -2.27 -5.27 -6.52
N GLY A 35 -3.43 -5.47 -5.90
CA GLY A 35 -3.57 -5.55 -4.45
C GLY A 35 -2.59 -6.57 -3.86
N VAL A 36 -2.53 -7.78 -4.41
CA VAL A 36 -1.58 -8.83 -3.96
C VAL A 36 -0.13 -8.38 -4.13
N CYS A 37 0.22 -7.75 -5.25
CA CYS A 37 1.56 -7.25 -5.54
C CYS A 37 1.96 -6.11 -4.59
N ALA A 38 1.07 -5.16 -4.35
CA ALA A 38 1.25 -4.06 -3.42
C ALA A 38 1.38 -4.56 -1.98
N CYS A 39 0.58 -5.55 -1.57
CA CYS A 39 0.72 -6.19 -0.27
C CYS A 39 2.06 -6.89 -0.10
N THR A 40 2.65 -7.46 -1.16
CA THR A 40 3.91 -8.20 -1.06
C THR A 40 5.13 -7.28 -1.12
N SER A 41 5.14 -6.31 -2.04
CA SER A 41 6.30 -5.45 -2.31
C SER A 41 6.23 -4.09 -1.63
N CYS A 42 5.03 -3.61 -1.30
CA CYS A 42 4.76 -2.25 -0.82
C CYS A 42 3.96 -2.21 0.48
N PHE A 43 3.99 -3.31 1.26
CA PHE A 43 3.20 -3.45 2.48
C PHE A 43 3.38 -2.28 3.44
N SER A 44 4.61 -1.81 3.64
CA SER A 44 4.89 -0.77 4.63
C SER A 44 4.29 0.58 4.24
N GLN A 45 4.29 0.93 2.95
CA GLN A 45 3.65 2.14 2.45
C GLN A 45 2.12 2.01 2.47
N LEU A 46 1.63 0.82 2.14
CA LEU A 46 0.20 0.50 2.12
C LEU A 46 -0.39 0.49 3.53
N ASP A 47 0.26 -0.16 4.49
CA ASP A 47 -0.11 -0.14 5.91
C ASP A 47 -0.06 1.28 6.49
N ALA A 48 1.00 2.04 6.19
CA ALA A 48 1.09 3.45 6.59
C ALA A 48 -0.03 4.32 5.99
N CYS A 49 -0.54 3.95 4.82
CA CYS A 49 -1.69 4.61 4.20
C CYS A 49 -3.00 4.20 4.89
N TYR A 50 -3.20 2.92 5.20
CA TYR A 50 -4.38 2.44 5.92
C TYR A 50 -4.49 2.98 7.36
N GLN A 51 -3.36 3.34 7.98
CA GLN A 51 -3.35 4.04 9.26
C GLN A 51 -3.70 5.53 9.16
N ASP A 52 -3.76 6.10 7.95
CA ASP A 52 -4.07 7.50 7.69
C ASP A 52 -5.41 7.60 6.93
N SER A 53 -6.47 8.02 7.62
CA SER A 53 -7.81 8.13 7.01
C SER A 53 -7.82 9.05 5.80
N GLY A 54 -6.99 10.09 5.79
CA GLY A 54 -6.89 10.97 4.63
C GLY A 54 -6.23 10.29 3.43
N CYS A 55 -5.29 9.39 3.65
CA CYS A 55 -4.69 8.59 2.59
C CYS A 55 -5.72 7.64 1.98
N THR A 56 -6.53 6.96 2.80
CA THR A 56 -7.61 6.09 2.31
C THR A 56 -8.68 6.88 1.55
N ASP A 57 -9.08 8.07 2.02
CA ASP A 57 -10.05 8.91 1.34
C ASP A 57 -9.53 9.39 -0.03
N ILE A 58 -8.24 9.74 -0.12
CA ILE A 58 -7.63 10.14 -1.38
C ILE A 58 -7.56 8.95 -2.35
N ILE A 59 -7.18 7.75 -1.90
CA ILE A 59 -7.14 6.55 -2.75
C ILE A 59 -8.54 6.18 -3.25
N ASP A 60 -9.55 6.22 -2.38
CA ASP A 60 -10.94 5.96 -2.75
C ASP A 60 -11.41 6.94 -3.85
N CYS A 61 -11.09 8.23 -3.70
CA CYS A 61 -11.39 9.21 -4.72
C CYS A 61 -10.66 8.94 -6.04
N VAL A 62 -9.37 8.61 -5.98
CA VAL A 62 -8.55 8.29 -7.16
C VAL A 62 -9.13 7.09 -7.91
N SER A 63 -9.47 6.02 -7.19
CA SER A 63 -10.08 4.81 -7.73
C SER A 63 -11.46 5.08 -8.35
N THR A 64 -12.30 5.86 -7.67
CA THR A 64 -13.65 6.20 -8.15
C THR A 64 -13.63 7.09 -9.39
N THR A 65 -12.68 8.04 -9.45
CA THR A 65 -12.58 8.99 -10.57
C THR A 65 -11.69 8.50 -11.71
N GLY A 66 -10.85 7.49 -11.47
CA GLY A 66 -9.83 7.01 -12.42
C GLY A 66 -8.80 8.08 -12.78
N CYS A 67 -8.61 9.09 -11.92
CA CYS A 67 -7.64 10.13 -12.17
C CYS A 67 -6.22 9.63 -11.85
N SER A 68 -5.19 10.23 -12.43
CA SER A 68 -3.80 9.93 -12.05
C SER A 68 -2.91 11.17 -12.08
N GLY A 69 -1.93 11.18 -11.17
CA GLY A 69 -0.98 12.28 -11.03
C GLY A 69 -1.66 13.65 -10.86
N PHE A 70 -1.21 14.64 -11.62
CA PHE A 70 -1.72 16.02 -11.52
C PHE A 70 -3.19 16.16 -11.94
N GLN A 71 -3.74 15.20 -12.70
CA GLN A 71 -5.15 15.22 -13.09
C GLN A 71 -6.08 15.03 -11.88
N CYS A 72 -5.61 14.38 -10.81
CA CYS A 72 -6.38 14.23 -9.57
C CYS A 72 -6.53 15.53 -8.78
N TYR A 73 -5.70 16.54 -9.05
CA TYR A 73 -5.76 17.83 -8.39
C TYR A 73 -6.53 18.87 -9.23
N GLN A 74 -7.63 18.45 -9.85
CA GLN A 74 -8.56 19.36 -10.51
C GLN A 74 -9.82 19.57 -9.67
N ALA A 75 -10.44 20.75 -9.81
CA ALA A 75 -11.61 21.15 -9.03
C ALA A 75 -12.78 20.14 -9.11
N ASN A 76 -12.91 19.42 -10.22
CA ASN A 76 -13.98 18.43 -10.46
C ASN A 76 -13.52 16.97 -10.26
N THR A 77 -12.40 16.76 -9.56
CA THR A 77 -11.82 15.42 -9.30
C THR A 77 -11.56 15.27 -7.80
N CYS A 78 -10.34 14.93 -7.38
CA CYS A 78 -9.97 14.69 -5.98
C CYS A 78 -9.40 15.91 -5.26
N ARG A 79 -9.26 17.06 -5.94
CA ARG A 79 -8.82 18.30 -5.28
C ARG A 79 -9.58 18.62 -3.97
N PRO A 80 -10.93 18.60 -3.89
CA PRO A 80 -11.60 18.90 -2.62
C PRO A 80 -11.27 17.90 -1.50
N VAL A 81 -11.08 16.62 -1.83
CA VAL A 81 -10.70 15.57 -0.86
C VAL A 81 -9.24 15.75 -0.43
N ILE A 82 -8.35 16.06 -1.36
CA ILE A 82 -6.93 16.34 -1.08
C ILE A 82 -6.81 17.60 -0.22
N ASP A 83 -7.51 18.68 -0.56
CA ASP A 83 -7.52 19.94 0.19
C ASP A 83 -8.06 19.75 1.61
N ALA A 84 -9.10 18.93 1.79
CA ALA A 84 -9.64 18.59 3.10
C ALA A 84 -8.65 17.80 3.98
N ASN A 85 -7.73 17.06 3.36
CA ASN A 85 -6.72 16.23 4.03
C ASN A 85 -5.32 16.88 4.07
N GLY A 86 -5.26 18.21 4.02
CA GLY A 86 -4.01 18.99 4.17
C GLY A 86 -3.39 19.48 2.86
N GLY A 87 -4.04 19.24 1.72
CA GLY A 87 -3.65 19.75 0.41
C GLY A 87 -2.48 19.00 -0.24
N LEU A 88 -1.92 19.59 -1.30
CA LEU A 88 -0.82 19.01 -2.08
C LEU A 88 0.46 18.72 -1.29
N PHE A 89 0.63 19.37 -0.15
CA PHE A 89 1.80 19.21 0.72
C PHE A 89 1.43 18.53 2.04
N GLY A 90 0.21 17.99 2.13
CA GLY A 90 -0.30 17.31 3.31
C GLY A 90 0.35 15.94 3.52
N PRO A 91 0.38 15.44 4.76
CA PRO A 91 0.95 14.13 5.09
C PRO A 91 0.21 13.00 4.37
N SER A 92 -1.12 13.08 4.26
CA SER A 92 -1.95 12.07 3.61
C SER A 92 -1.60 11.89 2.14
N LEU A 93 -1.46 12.99 1.38
CA LEU A 93 -1.04 12.89 -0.01
C LEU A 93 0.40 12.37 -0.13
N ASN A 94 1.30 12.71 0.80
CA ASN A 94 2.65 12.15 0.79
C ASN A 94 2.64 10.63 0.93
N ARG A 95 1.75 10.06 1.77
CA ARG A 95 1.56 8.61 1.88
C ARG A 95 1.09 7.99 0.58
N VAL A 96 0.10 8.60 -0.08
CA VAL A 96 -0.36 8.15 -1.41
C VAL A 96 0.79 8.15 -2.41
N VAL A 97 1.56 9.24 -2.48
CA VAL A 97 2.71 9.33 -3.40
C VAL A 97 3.77 8.26 -3.11
N GLN A 98 4.06 7.96 -1.84
CA GLN A 98 5.00 6.88 -1.49
C GLN A 98 4.47 5.51 -1.89
N LEU A 99 3.18 5.24 -1.71
CA LEU A 99 2.55 3.99 -2.15
C LEU A 99 2.57 3.88 -3.68
N THR A 100 2.17 4.93 -4.39
CA THR A 100 2.23 5.01 -5.86
C THR A 100 3.65 4.83 -6.37
N ASN A 101 4.65 5.42 -5.70
CA ASN A 101 6.03 5.28 -6.11
C ASN A 101 6.53 3.83 -5.92
N CYS A 102 6.20 3.21 -4.78
CA CYS A 102 6.58 1.82 -4.53
C CYS A 102 5.93 0.86 -5.54
N THR A 103 4.64 1.03 -5.80
CA THR A 103 3.87 0.19 -6.74
C THR A 103 4.43 0.32 -8.16
N ASN A 104 4.75 1.54 -8.62
CA ASN A 104 5.42 1.75 -9.90
C ASN A 104 6.83 1.13 -9.96
N GLN A 105 7.66 1.29 -8.92
CA GLN A 105 9.01 0.72 -8.90
C GLN A 105 9.02 -0.82 -8.83
N SER A 106 8.03 -1.39 -8.15
CA SER A 106 7.91 -2.84 -7.97
C SER A 106 7.25 -3.55 -9.15
N GLY A 107 6.81 -2.79 -10.18
CA GLY A 107 6.07 -3.36 -11.30
C GLY A 107 4.65 -3.81 -10.93
N CYS A 108 4.07 -3.20 -9.90
CA CYS A 108 2.69 -3.41 -9.45
C CYS A 108 1.81 -2.22 -9.89
N PRO A 109 1.55 -1.97 -11.19
CA PRO A 109 0.76 -0.81 -11.58
C PRO A 109 -0.71 -0.99 -11.13
N CYS A 110 -1.10 -0.30 -10.06
CA CYS A 110 -2.50 -0.23 -9.64
C CYS A 110 -3.17 0.92 -10.40
N PRO A 111 -4.38 0.70 -10.94
CA PRO A 111 -5.16 1.75 -11.60
C PRO A 111 -5.50 2.91 -10.64
#